data_AF-A0A0M1JD78-F1
#
_entry.id   AF-A0A0M1JD78-F1
#
_cell.length_a   1.000
_cell.length_b   1.000
_cell.length_c   1.000
_cell.angle_alpha   90.00
_cell.angle_beta   90.00
_cell.angle_gamma   90.00
#
_symmetry.space_group_name_H-M   'P 1'
#
loop_
_entity.id
_entity.type
_entity.pdbx_description
1 polymer ?
#
loop_
_entity_poly.entity_id
_entity_poly.type
_entity_poly.pdbx_seq_one_letter_code
_entity_poly.pdbx_strand_id
1 'polypeptide(L)'
;MSLRGQQLGIPTTVTKLLTTFLEQVKYYIATGNGISELFNTCDELYMYGSGQGARWSPHTQLFQLITMIKIFVQQVMGFTTKLPHLNNARQRVIDLFVDDAVKWLNYFLQSVEVDTIVEDITKIAQQWEKIYIQKVGSWN
;
A
#
# COMPACT_ATOMS: atom_id res chain seq x y z
N MET A 1 -1.68 -6.22 -13.27
CA MET A 1 -0.45 -5.50 -12.80
C MET A 1 0.33 -5.02 -14.02
N SER A 2 -0.10 -3.99 -14.78
CA SER A 2 0.40 -3.82 -16.16
C SER A 2 1.12 -2.52 -16.54
N LEU A 3 0.86 -1.36 -15.90
CA LEU A 3 1.52 -0.10 -16.30
C LEU A 3 2.58 0.38 -15.29
N ARG A 4 2.32 0.24 -13.99
CA ARG A 4 3.23 0.76 -12.96
C ARG A 4 4.53 -0.03 -12.86
N GLY A 5 4.45 -1.35 -13.03
CA GLY A 5 5.63 -2.20 -13.11
C GLY A 5 6.57 -1.73 -14.22
N GLN A 6 6.03 -1.46 -15.41
CA GLN A 6 6.80 -0.95 -16.55
C GLN A 6 7.41 0.43 -16.26
N GLN A 7 6.64 1.35 -15.66
CA GLN A 7 7.14 2.67 -15.25
C GLN A 7 8.27 2.60 -14.20
N LEU A 8 8.34 1.50 -13.45
CA LEU A 8 9.39 1.24 -12.46
C LEU A 8 10.52 0.35 -13.01
N GLY A 9 10.53 0.09 -14.32
CA GLY A 9 11.58 -0.65 -15.02
C GLY A 9 11.39 -2.18 -15.08
N ILE A 10 10.23 -2.71 -14.69
CA ILE A 10 9.93 -4.14 -14.86
C ILE A 10 9.72 -4.43 -16.35
N PRO A 11 10.42 -5.43 -16.93
CA PRO A 11 10.21 -5.80 -18.33
C PRO A 11 8.75 -6.15 -18.64
N THR A 12 8.30 -5.74 -19.82
CA THR A 12 6.93 -6.00 -20.31
C THR A 12 6.59 -7.49 -20.31
N THR A 13 7.56 -8.35 -20.60
CA THR A 13 7.42 -9.81 -20.58
C THR A 13 7.09 -10.35 -19.19
N VAL A 14 7.80 -9.87 -18.16
CA VAL A 14 7.57 -10.25 -16.75
C VAL A 14 6.21 -9.75 -16.28
N THR A 15 5.86 -8.53 -16.66
CA THR A 15 4.58 -7.89 -16.35
C THR A 15 3.40 -8.66 -16.94
N LYS A 16 3.53 -9.11 -18.21
CA LYS A 16 2.54 -9.96 -18.88
C LYS A 16 2.45 -11.33 -18.21
N LEU A 17 3.59 -11.98 -17.94
CA LEU A 17 3.63 -13.28 -17.28
C LEU A 17 2.92 -13.26 -15.92
N LEU A 18 3.19 -12.25 -15.09
CA LEU A 18 2.55 -12.10 -13.78
C LEU A 18 1.05 -11.84 -13.90
N THR A 19 0.63 -11.03 -14.88
CA THR A 19 -0.79 -10.74 -15.11
C THR A 19 -1.52 -12.00 -15.56
N THR A 20 -0.99 -12.71 -16.55
CA THR A 20 -1.55 -13.99 -17.02
C THR A 20 -1.56 -15.05 -15.91
N PHE A 21 -0.51 -15.12 -15.09
CA PHE A 21 -0.48 -16.04 -13.95
C PHE A 21 -1.60 -15.73 -12.94
N LEU A 22 -1.78 -14.46 -12.58
CA LEU A 22 -2.82 -14.02 -11.65
C LEU A 22 -4.24 -14.21 -12.19
N GLU A 23 -4.44 -14.12 -13.50
CA GLU A 23 -5.72 -14.39 -14.15
C GLU A 23 -6.06 -15.88 -14.19
N GLN A 24 -5.04 -16.74 -14.29
CA GLN A 24 -5.22 -18.19 -14.51
C GLN A 24 -5.04 -19.02 -13.23
N VAL A 25 -4.58 -18.42 -12.14
CA VAL A 25 -4.33 -19.14 -10.89
C VAL A 25 -5.64 -19.65 -10.29
N LYS A 26 -5.62 -20.93 -9.89
CA LYS A 26 -6.73 -21.62 -9.25
C LYS A 26 -6.37 -21.85 -7.79
N TYR A 27 -7.18 -21.32 -6.88
CA TYR A 27 -6.94 -21.45 -5.45
C TYR A 27 -7.72 -22.65 -4.89
N TYR A 28 -6.99 -23.64 -4.38
CA TYR A 28 -7.54 -24.81 -3.70
C TYR A 28 -7.29 -24.70 -2.20
N ILE A 29 -8.21 -25.21 -1.39
CA ILE A 29 -8.12 -25.16 0.07
C ILE A 29 -7.52 -26.47 0.57
N ALA A 30 -6.37 -26.40 1.25
CA ALA A 30 -5.78 -27.53 1.94
C ALA A 30 -6.25 -27.56 3.40
N THR A 31 -6.76 -28.70 3.86
CA THR A 31 -7.19 -28.95 5.24
C THR A 31 -6.55 -30.23 5.79
N GLY A 32 -6.72 -30.50 7.08
CA GLY A 32 -6.27 -31.76 7.69
C GLY A 32 -6.91 -33.02 7.07
N ASN A 33 -7.99 -32.87 6.30
CA ASN A 33 -8.70 -33.95 5.62
C ASN A 33 -8.37 -34.04 4.12
N GLY A 34 -7.38 -33.28 3.63
CA GLY A 34 -6.98 -33.26 2.22
C GLY A 34 -7.20 -31.91 1.54
N ILE A 35 -7.06 -31.90 0.22
CA ILE A 35 -7.18 -30.72 -0.65
C ILE A 35 -8.59 -30.70 -1.25
N SER A 36 -9.21 -29.52 -1.34
CA SER A 36 -10.53 -29.35 -1.97
C SER A 36 -10.52 -29.80 -3.44
N GLU A 37 -11.61 -30.42 -3.89
CA GLU A 37 -11.78 -30.82 -5.30
C GLU A 37 -12.18 -29.63 -6.18
N LEU A 38 -12.88 -28.67 -5.58
CA LEU A 38 -13.26 -27.42 -6.21
C LEU A 38 -12.16 -26.37 -5.95
N PHE A 39 -11.96 -25.50 -6.93
CA PHE A 39 -11.10 -24.33 -6.85
C PHE A 39 -11.93 -23.07 -6.96
N ASN A 40 -11.45 -22.00 -6.33
CA ASN A 40 -12.00 -20.68 -6.50
C ASN A 40 -11.36 -20.01 -7.74
N THR A 41 -12.18 -19.49 -8.67
CA THR A 41 -11.77 -18.61 -9.77
C THR A 41 -12.41 -17.24 -9.64
N CYS A 42 -11.67 -16.22 -10.02
CA CYS A 42 -12.02 -14.82 -9.85
C CYS A 42 -12.85 -14.26 -11.02
N ASP A 43 -13.81 -15.02 -11.57
CA ASP A 43 -14.54 -14.58 -12.77
C ASP A 43 -15.53 -13.42 -12.48
N GLU A 44 -15.99 -13.25 -11.23
CA GLU A 44 -16.96 -12.20 -10.85
C GLU A 44 -16.63 -11.44 -9.55
N LEU A 45 -15.74 -11.96 -8.70
CA LEU A 45 -15.15 -11.23 -7.58
C LEU A 45 -13.62 -11.29 -7.70
N TYR A 46 -13.06 -10.16 -8.10
CA TYR A 46 -11.63 -9.93 -8.19
C TYR A 46 -10.93 -10.02 -6.82
N MET A 47 -10.65 -11.23 -6.33
CA MET A 47 -9.75 -11.45 -5.20
C MET A 47 -8.29 -11.35 -5.69
N TYR A 48 -7.86 -10.13 -5.98
CA TYR A 48 -6.46 -9.86 -6.32
C TYR A 48 -5.61 -9.78 -5.05
N GLY A 49 -4.98 -10.91 -4.72
CA GLY A 49 -3.91 -10.97 -3.72
C GLY A 49 -2.77 -11.79 -4.30
N SER A 50 -1.53 -11.35 -4.08
CA SER A 50 -0.34 -12.11 -4.48
C SER A 50 -0.16 -13.45 -3.75
N GLY A 51 -1.13 -13.83 -2.90
CA GLY A 51 -1.03 -14.94 -1.96
C GLY A 51 -0.09 -14.59 -0.81
N GLN A 52 -0.53 -14.79 0.43
CA GLN A 52 0.40 -14.75 1.55
C GLN A 52 1.37 -15.94 1.42
N GLY A 53 2.67 -15.68 1.60
CA GLY A 53 3.72 -16.71 1.50
C GLY A 53 4.29 -16.96 0.10
N ALA A 54 3.74 -16.36 -0.97
CA ALA A 54 4.36 -16.46 -2.28
C ALA A 54 5.64 -15.61 -2.35
N ARG A 55 6.73 -16.17 -2.90
CA ARG A 55 8.05 -15.49 -2.97
C ARG A 55 8.01 -14.12 -3.66
N TRP A 56 7.09 -13.93 -4.60
CA TRP A 56 6.93 -12.70 -5.36
C TRP A 56 5.97 -11.68 -4.71
N SER A 57 5.23 -12.09 -3.67
CA SER A 57 4.21 -11.29 -2.98
C SER A 57 4.77 -10.03 -2.30
N PRO A 58 5.92 -10.07 -1.61
CA PRO A 58 6.54 -8.86 -1.04
C PRO A 58 6.94 -7.83 -2.11
N HIS A 59 7.35 -8.28 -3.30
CA HIS A 59 7.72 -7.37 -4.38
C HIS A 59 6.49 -6.62 -4.92
N THR A 60 5.36 -7.32 -5.08
CA THR A 60 4.10 -6.69 -5.50
C THR A 60 3.56 -5.70 -4.48
N GLN A 61 3.66 -6.03 -3.19
CA GLN A 61 3.31 -5.11 -2.10
C GLN A 61 4.19 -3.86 -2.12
N LEU A 62 5.51 -4.01 -2.29
CA LEU A 62 6.43 -2.87 -2.38
C LEU A 62 6.08 -1.92 -3.53
N PHE A 63 5.71 -2.45 -4.71
CA PHE A 63 5.32 -1.61 -5.85
C PHE A 63 4.03 -0.83 -5.62
N GLN A 64 3.04 -1.45 -4.97
CA GLN A 64 1.81 -0.79 -4.55
C GLN A 64 2.13 0.32 -3.54
N LEU A 65 2.93 0.01 -2.52
CA LEU A 65 3.33 0.95 -1.47
C LEU A 65 4.08 2.16 -2.03
N ILE A 66 5.10 1.98 -2.87
CA ILE A 66 5.84 3.11 -3.49
C ILE A 66 4.89 4.04 -4.25
N THR A 67 3.86 3.49 -4.89
CA THR A 67 2.89 4.28 -5.65
C THR A 67 1.97 5.06 -4.74
N MET A 68 1.48 4.42 -3.67
CA MET A 68 0.65 5.07 -2.65
C MET A 68 1.43 6.18 -1.93
N ILE A 69 2.69 5.92 -1.53
CA ILE A 69 3.58 6.89 -0.87
C ILE A 69 3.77 8.15 -1.72
N LYS A 70 4.04 7.99 -3.02
CA LYS A 70 4.25 9.14 -3.92
C LYS A 70 3.05 10.08 -3.97
N ILE A 71 1.84 9.53 -3.89
CA ILE A 71 0.59 10.31 -3.87
C ILE A 71 0.37 10.90 -2.49
N PHE A 72 0.56 10.08 -1.45
CA PHE A 72 0.32 10.46 -0.07
C PHE A 72 1.20 11.63 0.38
N VAL A 73 2.49 11.62 0.03
CA VAL A 73 3.45 12.69 0.37
C VAL A 73 3.08 14.03 -0.27
N GLN A 74 2.30 14.04 -1.37
CA GLN A 74 1.81 15.28 -1.98
C GLN A 74 0.59 15.87 -1.27
N GLN A 75 -0.11 15.08 -0.45
CA GLN A 75 -1.41 15.44 0.14
C GLN A 75 -1.33 15.70 1.65
N VAL A 76 -0.26 15.27 2.31
CA VAL A 76 -0.16 15.29 3.77
C VAL A 76 1.04 16.12 4.23
N MET A 77 0.81 17.03 5.18
CA MET A 77 1.88 17.73 5.87
C MET A 77 2.56 16.81 6.89
N GLY A 78 3.88 16.68 6.75
CA GLY A 78 4.74 15.97 7.69
C GLY A 78 5.20 16.79 8.88
N PHE A 79 6.05 16.18 9.70
CA PHE A 79 6.82 16.84 10.74
C PHE A 79 8.08 17.47 10.16
N THR A 80 8.32 18.74 10.48
CA THR A 80 9.53 19.45 10.07
C THR A 80 10.41 19.71 11.28
N THR A 81 11.66 19.25 11.22
CA THR A 81 12.70 19.61 12.19
C THR A 81 13.65 20.63 11.57
N LYS A 82 14.00 21.66 12.33
CA LYS A 82 15.06 22.61 11.97
C LYS A 82 16.10 22.60 13.07
N LEU A 83 17.35 22.33 12.69
CA LEU A 83 18.47 22.45 13.63
C LEU A 83 18.79 23.94 13.81
N PRO A 84 18.95 24.45 15.05
CA PRO A 84 19.12 25.89 15.30
C PRO A 84 20.31 26.52 14.55
N HIS A 85 21.32 25.72 14.25
CA HIS A 85 22.59 26.12 13.64
C HIS A 85 22.67 25.77 12.14
N LEU A 86 21.63 25.15 11.56
CA LEU A 86 21.57 24.84 10.13
C LEU A 86 20.35 25.51 9.51
N ASN A 87 20.55 26.18 8.38
CA ASN A 87 19.44 26.78 7.64
C ASN A 87 18.55 25.74 6.94
N ASN A 88 18.96 24.47 6.95
CA ASN A 88 18.24 23.38 6.32
C ASN A 88 17.22 22.77 7.28
N ALA A 89 15.94 22.95 6.97
CA ALA A 89 14.87 22.20 7.57
C ALA A 89 14.77 20.81 6.92
N ARG A 90 14.53 19.77 7.72
CA ARG A 90 14.23 18.42 7.24
C ARG A 90 12.77 18.09 7.54
N GLN A 91 12.09 17.47 6.58
CA GLN A 91 10.72 17.05 6.73
C GLN A 91 10.63 15.51 6.74
N ARG A 92 9.92 14.98 7.72
CA ARG A 92 9.55 13.56 7.85
C ARG A 92 8.03 13.46 7.74
N VAL A 93 7.54 12.87 6.65
CA VAL A 93 6.09 12.85 6.36
C VAL A 93 5.41 11.61 6.93
N ILE A 94 6.02 10.44 6.75
CA ILE A 94 5.45 9.16 7.17
C ILE A 94 6.57 8.13 7.34
N ASP A 95 6.41 7.22 8.30
CA ASP A 95 7.18 6.00 8.41
C ASP A 95 6.30 4.80 8.07
N LEU A 96 6.84 3.88 7.28
CA LEU A 96 6.07 2.75 6.75
C LEU A 96 6.83 1.45 6.95
N PHE A 97 6.12 0.43 7.38
CA PHE A 97 6.55 -0.96 7.39
C PHE A 97 5.47 -1.82 6.76
N VAL A 98 5.64 -2.15 5.47
CA VAL A 98 4.59 -2.81 4.68
C VAL A 98 3.30 -1.98 4.73
N ASP A 99 2.23 -2.50 5.31
CA ASP A 99 0.94 -1.86 5.51
C ASP A 99 0.84 -1.04 6.80
N ASP A 100 1.77 -1.22 7.74
CA ASP A 100 1.83 -0.43 8.97
C ASP A 100 2.39 0.97 8.68
N ALA A 101 1.61 1.99 9.04
CA ALA A 101 1.92 3.39 8.79
C ALA A 101 1.90 4.20 10.09
N VAL A 102 2.98 4.95 10.33
CA VAL A 102 3.09 5.89 11.44
C VAL A 102 3.24 7.31 10.91
N LYS A 103 2.36 8.21 11.38
CA LYS A 103 2.48 9.66 11.15
C LYS A 103 2.89 10.36 12.43
N TRP A 104 3.75 11.36 12.28
CA TRP A 104 4.15 12.28 13.33
C TRP A 104 3.34 13.58 13.27
N LEU A 105 2.92 14.09 14.43
CA LEU A 105 2.23 15.37 14.58
C LEU A 105 3.13 16.39 15.30
N ASN A 106 2.96 17.68 14.99
CA ASN A 106 3.86 18.76 15.45
C ASN A 106 3.40 19.43 16.73
N TYR A 107 2.78 18.68 17.64
CA TYR A 107 2.24 19.24 18.88
C TYR A 107 3.15 18.96 20.08
N PHE A 108 4.41 19.38 19.99
CA PHE A 108 5.40 19.13 21.05
C PHE A 108 5.26 20.08 22.25
N LEU A 109 4.67 21.26 22.03
CA LEU A 109 4.62 22.35 23.01
C LEU A 109 3.18 22.72 23.42
N GLN A 110 2.18 22.02 22.89
CA GLN A 110 0.76 22.32 23.12
C GLN A 110 0.07 21.06 23.60
N SER A 111 -0.77 21.20 24.64
CA SER A 111 -1.77 20.18 24.97
C SER A 111 -2.76 20.11 23.83
N VAL A 112 -2.83 18.97 23.15
CA VAL A 112 -3.80 18.72 22.10
C VAL A 112 -4.99 18.02 22.72
N GLU A 113 -6.19 18.52 22.42
CA GLU A 113 -7.42 17.82 22.74
C GLU A 113 -7.50 16.51 21.98
N VAL A 114 -7.91 15.43 22.66
CA VAL A 114 -7.98 14.08 22.08
C VAL A 114 -8.80 14.07 20.78
N ASP A 115 -9.89 14.84 20.73
CA ASP A 115 -10.76 14.93 19.55
C ASP A 115 -10.03 15.45 18.32
N THR A 116 -9.09 16.38 18.48
CA THR A 116 -8.30 16.91 17.37
C THR A 116 -7.35 15.83 16.82
N ILE A 117 -6.78 15.01 17.70
CA ILE A 117 -5.92 13.88 17.31
C ILE A 117 -6.76 12.83 16.56
N VAL A 118 -7.95 12.50 17.07
CA VAL A 118 -8.86 11.52 16.47
C VAL A 118 -9.32 11.98 15.08
N GLU A 119 -9.69 13.25 14.93
CA GLU A 119 -10.06 13.81 13.62
C GLU A 119 -8.93 13.72 12.60
N ASP A 120 -7.71 14.08 13.00
CA ASP A 120 -6.55 14.06 12.12
C ASP A 120 -6.21 12.63 11.67
N ILE A 121 -6.14 11.69 12.61
CA ILE A 121 -5.90 10.27 12.32
C ILE A 121 -7.00 9.73 11.39
N THR A 122 -8.26 10.07 11.65
CA THR A 122 -9.40 9.62 10.83
C THR A 122 -9.30 10.15 9.40
N LYS A 123 -9.01 11.44 9.21
CA LYS A 123 -8.85 12.06 7.89
C LYS A 123 -7.74 11.36 7.10
N ILE A 124 -6.64 11.01 7.75
CA ILE A 124 -5.50 10.32 7.13
C ILE A 124 -5.85 8.89 6.76
N ALA A 125 -6.45 8.13 7.68
CA ALA A 125 -6.87 6.76 7.42
C ALA A 125 -7.84 6.71 6.23
N GLN A 126 -8.81 7.62 6.19
CA GLN A 126 -9.74 7.74 5.06
C GLN A 126 -9.05 8.17 3.76
N GLN A 127 -8.04 9.03 3.80
CA GLN A 127 -7.25 9.38 2.61
C GLN A 127 -6.46 8.16 2.11
N TRP A 128 -5.84 7.41 3.00
CA TRP A 128 -5.12 6.18 2.67
C TRP A 128 -6.04 5.15 2.01
N GLU A 129 -7.22 4.95 2.58
CA GLU A 129 -8.27 4.09 2.03
C GLU A 129 -8.74 4.57 0.66
N LYS A 130 -8.99 5.87 0.49
CA LYS A 130 -9.35 6.45 -0.83
C LYS A 130 -8.27 6.20 -1.86
N ILE A 131 -7.00 6.41 -1.53
CA ILE A 131 -5.86 6.15 -2.44
C ILE A 131 -5.81 4.66 -2.79
N TYR A 132 -6.02 3.77 -1.80
CA TYR A 132 -6.07 2.34 -2.01
C TYR A 132 -7.22 1.94 -2.96
N ILE A 133 -8.46 2.35 -2.67
CA ILE A 133 -9.62 2.01 -3.51
C ILE A 133 -9.50 2.63 -4.91
N GLN A 134 -9.14 3.91 -5.01
CA GLN A 134 -9.07 4.62 -6.29
C GLN A 134 -7.90 4.21 -7.17
N LYS A 135 -6.88 3.51 -6.67
CA LYS A 135 -5.71 3.13 -7.46
C LYS A 135 -5.42 1.66 -7.43
N VAL A 136 -5.57 0.97 -6.29
CA VAL A 136 -5.50 -0.50 -6.24
C VAL A 136 -6.76 -1.11 -6.84
N GLY A 137 -7.94 -0.55 -6.52
CA GLY A 137 -9.23 -0.98 -7.09
C GLY A 137 -9.54 -0.45 -8.49
N SER A 138 -8.72 0.46 -9.05
CA SER A 138 -8.86 0.96 -10.43
C SER A 138 -7.78 0.47 -11.39
N TRP A 139 -6.96 -0.51 -11.00
CA TRP A 139 -6.18 -1.32 -11.96
C TRP A 139 -7.07 -2.30 -12.76
N ASN A 140 -8.34 -1.92 -12.96
CA ASN A 140 -9.30 -2.57 -13.85
C ASN A 140 -9.19 -1.92 -15.23
#